data_AF-A0A3D1H2D7-F1
#
_entry.id   AF-A0A3D1H2D7-F1
#
_cell.length_a   1.000
_cell.length_b   1.000
_cell.length_c   1.000
_cell.angle_alpha   90.00
_cell.angle_beta   90.00
_cell.angle_gamma   90.00
#
_symmetry.space_group_name_H-M   'P 1'
#
loop_
_entity.id
_entity.type
_entity.pdbx_description
1 polymer ?
#
loop_
_entity_poly.entity_id
_entity_poly.type
_entity_poly.pdbx_seq_one_letter_code
_entity_poly.pdbx_strand_id
1 'polypeptide(L)'
;MFAVTAMAKGGEMPKYDMTGAGSGNEGMVLVKVFVYAKTVTDQDLKRAAVHGVVFRGCTGNNSGAIQPAMASPESENSHAEFCKAFFASDGECQNYASIIAGSYERVKTQKGLKCGAIVQVSKTALRKVLEKAGVVRSLSSGF
;
A
#
# COMPACT_ATOMS: atom_id res chain seq x y z
N MET A 1 22.50 -21.23 0.60
CA MET A 1 21.16 -21.86 0.64
C MET A 1 20.13 -20.76 0.88
N PHE A 2 19.34 -20.40 -0.13
CA PHE A 2 18.27 -19.40 0.00
C PHE A 2 17.02 -20.08 0.54
N ALA A 3 16.68 -19.83 1.79
CA ALA A 3 15.40 -20.24 2.36
C ALA A 3 14.28 -19.41 1.73
N VAL A 4 13.51 -20.05 0.86
CA VAL A 4 12.20 -19.58 0.41
C VAL A 4 11.25 -19.77 1.59
N THR A 5 11.06 -18.73 2.40
CA THR A 5 9.94 -18.71 3.36
C THR A 5 8.65 -18.50 2.58
N ALA A 6 7.99 -19.61 2.29
CA ALA A 6 6.56 -19.64 2.05
C ALA A 6 5.86 -19.32 3.38
N MET A 7 5.15 -18.20 3.43
CA MET A 7 4.16 -17.92 4.48
C MET A 7 2.89 -17.46 3.79
N ALA A 8 2.01 -18.43 3.53
CA ALA A 8 0.59 -18.20 3.41
C ALA A 8 -0.01 -18.46 4.81
N LYS A 9 -0.28 -17.39 5.56
CA LYS A 9 -1.16 -17.41 6.74
C LYS A 9 -1.79 -16.02 6.84
N GLY A 10 -3.12 -15.99 6.83
CA GLY A 10 -3.97 -14.80 6.67
C GLY A 10 -3.84 -13.74 7.77
N GLY A 11 -2.70 -13.07 7.81
CA GLY A 11 -2.39 -11.96 8.71
C GLY A 11 -1.12 -11.21 8.34
N GLU A 12 -0.20 -11.85 7.60
CA GLU A 12 1.06 -11.23 7.18
C GLU A 12 0.92 -10.60 5.79
N MET A 13 1.45 -9.40 5.61
CA MET A 13 1.39 -8.69 4.33
C MET A 13 2.11 -9.52 3.27
N PRO A 14 1.49 -9.81 2.11
CA PRO A 14 2.19 -10.52 1.06
C PRO A 14 3.39 -9.68 0.61
N LYS A 15 4.50 -10.33 0.20
CA LYS A 15 5.64 -9.57 -0.35
C LYS A 15 5.16 -8.74 -1.54
N TYR A 16 5.43 -7.44 -1.50
CA TYR A 16 5.06 -6.52 -2.56
C TYR A 16 6.16 -5.51 -2.86
N ASP A 17 6.19 -5.10 -4.13
CA ASP A 17 6.92 -3.93 -4.60
C ASP A 17 5.92 -2.84 -4.98
N MET A 18 6.34 -1.59 -4.82
CA MET A 18 5.53 -0.45 -5.22
C MET A 18 6.39 0.58 -5.94
N THR A 19 5.75 1.35 -6.80
CA THR A 19 6.38 2.46 -7.50
C THR A 19 5.35 3.54 -7.77
N GLY A 20 5.75 4.81 -7.74
CA GLY A 20 4.87 5.90 -8.17
C GLY A 20 4.56 5.78 -9.66
N ALA A 21 3.27 5.73 -10.00
CA ALA A 21 2.76 5.71 -11.37
C ALA A 21 2.27 7.09 -11.84
N GLY A 22 2.37 8.10 -10.99
CA GLY A 22 1.94 9.47 -11.26
C GLY A 22 1.20 10.08 -10.06
N SER A 23 0.86 11.35 -10.20
CA SER A 23 -0.05 12.05 -9.30
C SER A 23 -1.44 11.97 -9.91
N GLY A 24 -2.43 11.53 -9.14
CA GLY A 24 -3.83 11.53 -9.58
C GLY A 24 -4.42 12.94 -9.51
N ASN A 25 -5.75 13.01 -9.37
CA ASN A 25 -6.42 14.27 -9.04
C ASN A 25 -5.94 14.82 -7.69
N GLU A 26 -6.16 16.11 -7.41
CA GLU A 26 -5.73 16.75 -6.17
C GLU A 26 -6.12 15.91 -4.93
N GLY A 27 -5.13 15.53 -4.12
CA GLY A 27 -5.33 14.67 -2.94
C GLY A 27 -5.32 13.16 -3.21
N MET A 28 -5.07 12.70 -4.44
CA MET A 28 -4.95 11.29 -4.82
C MET A 28 -3.61 10.99 -5.50
N VAL A 29 -3.13 9.76 -5.33
CA VAL A 29 -1.89 9.28 -5.95
C VAL A 29 -2.16 7.99 -6.72
N LEU A 30 -1.50 7.84 -7.86
CA LEU A 30 -1.46 6.59 -8.62
C LEU A 30 -0.18 5.85 -8.27
N VAL A 31 -0.30 4.65 -7.74
CA VAL A 31 0.84 3.78 -7.43
C VAL A 31 0.70 2.47 -8.16
N LYS A 32 1.78 2.01 -8.79
CA LYS A 32 1.87 0.68 -9.37
C LYS A 32 2.39 -0.26 -8.30
N VAL A 33 1.57 -1.21 -7.88
CA VAL A 33 1.93 -2.23 -6.89
C VAL A 33 2.08 -3.58 -7.58
N PHE A 34 3.04 -4.39 -7.14
CA PHE A 34 3.25 -5.76 -7.58
C PHE A 34 3.31 -6.67 -6.37
N VAL A 35 2.39 -7.61 -6.28
CA VAL A 35 2.33 -8.62 -5.21
C VAL A 35 2.91 -9.93 -5.72
N TYR A 36 3.83 -10.52 -4.95
CA TYR A 36 4.47 -11.79 -5.24
C TYR A 36 3.65 -12.93 -4.63
N ALA A 37 2.68 -13.45 -5.38
CA ALA A 37 1.91 -14.63 -4.98
C ALA A 37 1.42 -15.43 -6.20
N LYS A 38 1.08 -16.70 -5.97
CA LYS A 38 0.45 -17.56 -7.00
C LYS A 38 -0.93 -17.04 -7.39
N THR A 39 -1.70 -16.62 -6.40
CA THR A 39 -3.04 -16.03 -6.54
C THR A 39 -3.02 -14.69 -5.84
N VAL A 40 -3.36 -13.62 -6.56
CA VAL A 40 -3.43 -12.25 -6.03
C VAL A 40 -4.87 -11.79 -6.21
N THR A 41 -5.50 -11.37 -5.12
CA THR A 41 -6.84 -10.76 -5.18
C THR A 41 -6.74 -9.25 -5.31
N ASP A 42 -7.82 -8.62 -5.74
CA ASP A 42 -7.95 -7.16 -5.80
C ASP A 42 -7.72 -6.54 -4.41
N GLN A 43 -8.18 -7.21 -3.37
CA GLN A 43 -8.03 -6.77 -1.98
C GLN A 43 -6.55 -6.75 -1.57
N ASP A 44 -5.77 -7.78 -1.96
CA ASP A 44 -4.33 -7.82 -1.70
C ASP A 44 -3.60 -6.65 -2.37
N LEU A 45 -3.93 -6.34 -3.62
CA LEU A 45 -3.34 -5.23 -4.36
C LEU A 45 -3.67 -3.89 -3.70
N LYS A 46 -4.95 -3.67 -3.37
CA LYS A 46 -5.40 -2.44 -2.70
C LYS A 46 -4.70 -2.26 -1.35
N ARG A 47 -4.68 -3.30 -0.52
CA ARG A 47 -4.07 -3.29 0.80
C ARG A 47 -2.56 -3.03 0.73
N ALA A 48 -1.86 -3.70 -0.19
CA ALA A 48 -0.43 -3.48 -0.42
C ALA A 48 -0.14 -2.05 -0.90
N ALA A 49 -0.97 -1.50 -1.80
CA ALA A 49 -0.84 -0.13 -2.27
C ALA A 49 -1.01 0.89 -1.13
N VAL A 50 -2.07 0.76 -0.33
CA VAL A 50 -2.31 1.65 0.82
C VAL A 50 -1.18 1.54 1.82
N HIS A 51 -0.79 0.34 2.20
CA HIS A 51 0.27 0.13 3.17
C HIS A 51 1.59 0.74 2.72
N GLY A 52 1.93 0.53 1.46
CA GLY A 52 3.12 1.10 0.84
C GLY A 52 3.10 2.63 0.90
N VAL A 53 1.99 3.26 0.54
CA VAL A 53 1.85 4.73 0.59
C VAL A 53 1.96 5.26 2.03
N VAL A 54 1.44 4.52 3.01
CA VAL A 54 1.41 4.96 4.41
C VAL A 54 2.77 4.81 5.09
N PHE A 55 3.42 3.65 5.01
CA PHE A 55 4.60 3.34 5.84
C PHE A 55 5.92 3.32 5.07
N ARG A 56 5.88 3.01 3.76
CA ARG A 56 7.09 2.85 2.95
C ARG A 56 7.40 4.10 2.12
N GLY A 57 6.36 4.78 1.66
CA GLY A 57 6.46 5.76 0.59
C GLY A 57 6.79 5.10 -0.75
N CYS A 58 6.65 5.86 -1.83
CA CYS A 58 7.09 5.43 -3.15
C CYS A 58 7.82 6.54 -3.88
N THR A 59 8.93 6.18 -4.51
CA THR A 59 9.63 7.01 -5.48
C THR A 59 9.14 6.61 -6.87
N GLY A 60 8.78 7.60 -7.70
CA GLY A 60 8.31 7.34 -9.06
C GLY A 60 9.43 6.78 -9.93
N ASN A 61 9.16 5.71 -10.68
CA ASN A 61 9.98 5.37 -11.83
C ASN A 61 9.44 6.20 -13.00
N ASN A 62 10.31 7.01 -13.60
CA ASN A 62 10.03 7.84 -14.78
C ASN A 62 9.06 9.04 -14.63
N SER A 63 7.99 8.97 -13.83
CA SER A 63 6.98 10.05 -13.72
C SER A 63 7.34 11.18 -12.73
N GLY A 64 8.45 11.06 -11.99
CA GLY A 64 8.84 12.05 -10.96
C GLY A 64 7.90 12.14 -9.75
N ALA A 65 6.84 11.32 -9.70
CA ALA A 65 5.89 11.29 -8.60
C ALA A 65 6.53 10.65 -7.36
N ILE A 66 7.06 11.48 -6.48
CA ILE A 66 7.60 11.08 -5.18
C ILE A 66 6.47 11.21 -4.15
N GLN A 67 6.16 10.12 -3.47
CA GLN A 67 5.33 10.13 -2.27
C GLN A 67 6.16 9.69 -1.06
N PRO A 68 6.39 10.58 -0.09
CA PRO A 68 6.96 10.17 1.18
C PRO A 68 5.97 9.28 1.96
N ALA A 69 6.50 8.47 2.87
CA ALA A 69 5.68 7.77 3.86
C ALA A 69 4.88 8.78 4.68
N MET A 70 3.62 8.45 4.97
CA MET A 70 2.76 9.26 5.84
C MET A 70 3.06 9.06 7.32
N ALA A 71 3.38 7.83 7.70
CA ALA A 71 3.65 7.41 9.05
C ALA A 71 5.03 6.76 9.13
N SER A 72 5.66 6.86 10.29
CA SER A 72 6.87 6.11 10.59
C SER A 72 6.53 4.62 10.81
N PRO A 73 7.45 3.69 10.51
CA PRO A 73 7.27 2.28 10.83
C PRO A 73 7.09 2.04 12.34
N GLU A 74 7.60 2.92 13.20
CA GLU A 74 7.38 2.87 14.66
C GLU A 74 5.91 3.09 15.05
N SER A 75 5.18 3.93 14.30
CA SER A 75 3.75 4.15 14.49
C SER A 75 2.94 2.91 14.13
N GLU A 76 3.38 2.14 13.12
CA GLU A 76 2.76 0.86 12.76
C GLU A 76 2.81 -0.11 13.94
N ASN A 77 3.97 -0.21 14.59
CA ASN A 77 4.15 -1.12 15.72
C ASN A 77 3.40 -0.64 16.97
N SER A 78 3.36 0.67 17.20
CA SER A 78 2.61 1.28 18.31
C SER A 78 1.09 1.15 18.15
N HIS A 79 0.60 1.15 16.91
CA HIS A 79 -0.82 1.04 16.57
C HIS A 79 -1.15 -0.26 15.82
N ALA A 80 -0.42 -1.34 16.12
CA ALA A 80 -0.51 -2.60 15.37
C ALA A 80 -1.93 -3.19 15.37
N GLU A 81 -2.72 -3.02 16.44
CA GLU A 81 -4.11 -3.47 16.49
C GLU A 81 -5.00 -2.71 15.49
N PHE A 82 -4.87 -1.38 15.45
CA PHE A 82 -5.58 -0.55 14.49
C PHE A 82 -5.15 -0.89 13.07
N CYS A 83 -3.85 -1.00 12.81
CA CYS A 83 -3.34 -1.37 11.48
C CYS A 83 -3.84 -2.75 11.06
N LYS A 84 -3.84 -3.75 11.95
CA LYS A 84 -4.39 -5.08 11.65
C LYS A 84 -5.86 -5.02 11.25
N ALA A 85 -6.68 -4.26 11.97
CA ALA A 85 -8.09 -4.09 11.63
C ALA A 85 -8.29 -3.28 10.32
N PHE A 86 -7.51 -2.22 10.14
CA PHE A 86 -7.59 -1.33 8.99
C PHE A 86 -7.16 -2.02 7.68
N PHE A 87 -6.10 -2.84 7.75
CA PHE A 87 -5.58 -3.64 6.64
C PHE A 87 -6.15 -5.07 6.64
N ALA A 88 -7.22 -5.35 7.38
CA ALA A 88 -7.90 -6.63 7.28
C ALA A 88 -8.47 -6.83 5.87
N SER A 89 -8.79 -8.08 5.52
CA SER A 89 -9.45 -8.39 4.25
C SER A 89 -10.83 -7.75 4.09
N ASP A 90 -11.47 -7.29 5.17
CA ASP A 90 -12.69 -6.48 5.15
C ASP A 90 -12.44 -5.07 5.74
N GLY A 91 -11.16 -4.69 5.82
CA GLY A 91 -10.75 -3.45 6.45
C GLY A 91 -11.11 -2.22 5.64
N GLU A 92 -11.21 -1.09 6.35
CA GLU A 92 -11.50 0.24 5.80
C GLU A 92 -10.50 0.68 4.71
N CYS A 93 -9.30 0.10 4.67
CA CYS A 93 -8.29 0.43 3.66
C CYS A 93 -8.81 0.30 2.22
N GLN A 94 -9.77 -0.59 1.98
CA GLN A 94 -10.34 -0.83 0.66
C GLN A 94 -11.16 0.35 0.13
N ASN A 95 -11.75 1.16 1.01
CA ASN A 95 -12.51 2.35 0.63
C ASN A 95 -11.60 3.48 0.11
N TYR A 96 -10.32 3.44 0.46
CA TYR A 96 -9.34 4.46 0.08
C TYR A 96 -8.47 4.05 -1.11
N ALA A 97 -8.68 2.86 -1.66
CA ALA A 97 -7.91 2.31 -2.77
C ALA A 97 -8.82 1.77 -3.88
N SER A 98 -8.63 2.29 -5.07
CA SER A 98 -9.36 1.87 -6.27
C SER A 98 -8.39 1.36 -7.33
N ILE A 99 -8.64 0.19 -7.90
CA ILE A 99 -7.81 -0.36 -8.96
C ILE A 99 -8.25 0.24 -10.29
N ILE A 100 -7.30 0.69 -11.10
CA ILE A 100 -7.58 1.13 -12.46
C ILE A 100 -7.86 -0.09 -13.33
N ALA A 101 -9.10 -0.22 -13.81
CA ALA A 101 -9.50 -1.30 -14.70
C ALA A 101 -8.60 -1.34 -15.95
N GLY A 102 -8.18 -2.54 -16.35
CA GLY A 102 -7.25 -2.74 -17.47
C GLY A 102 -5.77 -2.50 -17.14
N SER A 103 -5.43 -2.04 -15.93
CA SER A 103 -4.03 -1.85 -15.52
C SER A 103 -3.38 -3.07 -14.87
N TYR A 104 -4.05 -4.23 -14.91
CA TYR A 104 -3.53 -5.47 -14.35
C TYR A 104 -2.35 -5.97 -15.19
N GLU A 105 -1.25 -6.31 -14.52
CA GLU A 105 -0.02 -6.74 -15.14
C GLU A 105 0.51 -7.98 -14.43
N ARG A 106 0.61 -9.10 -15.14
CA ARG A 106 1.15 -10.34 -14.59
C ARG A 106 2.54 -10.53 -15.17
N VAL A 107 3.54 -10.53 -14.31
CA VAL A 107 4.95 -10.65 -14.71
C VAL A 107 5.50 -11.94 -14.12
N LYS A 108 6.04 -12.80 -14.99
CA LYS A 108 6.79 -13.98 -14.56
C LYS A 108 8.21 -13.53 -14.22
N THR A 109 8.66 -13.76 -13.01
CA THR A 109 10.03 -13.50 -12.54
C THR A 109 10.79 -14.82 -12.41
N GLN A 110 12.12 -14.77 -12.39
CA GLN A 110 12.96 -15.96 -12.19
C GLN A 110 12.64 -16.68 -10.86
N LYS A 111 12.11 -15.96 -9.87
CA LYS A 111 11.77 -16.49 -8.54
C LYS A 111 10.28 -16.83 -8.34
N GLY A 112 9.44 -16.73 -9.38
CA GLY A 112 8.00 -17.00 -9.28
C GLY A 112 7.13 -16.12 -10.18
N LEU A 113 5.86 -15.93 -9.80
CA LEU A 113 4.93 -15.05 -10.50
C LEU A 113 4.61 -13.85 -9.62
N LYS A 114 4.55 -12.66 -10.22
CA LYS A 114 4.02 -11.46 -9.56
C LYS A 114 2.86 -10.92 -10.37
N CYS A 115 1.83 -10.46 -9.68
CA CYS A 115 0.72 -9.75 -10.30
C CYS A 115 0.70 -8.34 -9.74
N GLY A 116 0.59 -7.35 -10.61
CA GLY A 116 0.50 -5.97 -10.23
C GLY A 116 -0.69 -5.29 -10.88
N ALA A 117 -1.01 -4.11 -10.36
CA ALA A 117 -1.98 -3.22 -10.96
C ALA A 117 -1.65 -1.78 -10.59
N ILE A 118 -2.18 -0.83 -11.35
CA ILE A 118 -2.18 0.57 -10.95
C ILE A 118 -3.36 0.77 -10.00
N VAL A 119 -3.05 1.26 -8.81
CA VAL A 119 -4.02 1.54 -7.75
C VAL A 119 -4.00 3.03 -7.46
N GLN A 120 -5.17 3.63 -7.51
CA GLN A 120 -5.41 4.99 -7.08
C GLN A 120 -5.70 4.99 -5.59
N VAL A 121 -4.90 5.73 -4.83
CA VAL A 121 -4.99 5.84 -3.37
C VAL A 121 -5.35 7.26 -2.98
N SER A 122 -6.42 7.42 -2.20
CA SER A 122 -6.90 8.72 -1.72
C SER A 122 -6.11 9.21 -0.52
N LYS A 123 -4.97 9.87 -0.77
CA LYS A 123 -4.06 10.39 0.24
C LYS A 123 -4.75 11.29 1.27
N THR A 124 -5.59 12.22 0.84
CA THR A 124 -6.27 13.16 1.74
C THR A 124 -7.19 12.44 2.74
N ALA A 125 -7.94 11.45 2.27
CA ALA A 125 -8.88 10.71 3.10
C ALA A 125 -8.17 9.74 4.04
N LEU A 126 -7.12 9.06 3.54
CA LEU A 126 -6.25 8.19 4.33
C LEU A 126 -5.56 8.95 5.46
N ARG A 127 -5.05 10.14 5.16
CA ARG A 127 -4.40 10.97 6.18
C ARG A 127 -5.35 11.29 7.33
N LYS A 128 -6.60 11.70 7.03
CA LYS A 128 -7.60 12.03 8.06
C LYS A 128 -7.91 10.86 8.99
N VAL A 129 -8.10 9.66 8.47
CA VAL A 129 -8.40 8.48 9.31
C VAL A 129 -7.18 8.06 10.14
N LEU A 130 -5.97 8.14 9.57
CA LEU A 130 -4.74 7.81 10.28
C LEU A 130 -4.37 8.85 11.35
N GLU A 131 -4.64 10.14 11.09
CA GLU A 131 -4.51 11.22 12.08
C GLU A 131 -5.50 11.02 13.22
N LYS A 132 -6.75 10.67 12.91
CA LYS A 132 -7.78 10.38 13.93
C LYS A 132 -7.42 9.15 14.78
N ALA A 133 -6.75 8.17 14.18
CA ALA A 133 -6.26 6.97 14.88
C ALA A 133 -4.93 7.20 15.63
N GLY A 134 -4.30 8.36 15.49
CA GLY A 134 -2.99 8.69 16.09
C GLY A 134 -1.78 8.08 15.38
N VAL A 135 -1.98 7.38 14.26
CA VAL A 135 -0.90 6.72 13.49
C VAL A 135 -0.01 7.75 12.78
N VAL A 136 -0.62 8.80 12.23
CA VAL A 136 0.07 9.91 11.54
C VAL A 136 0.00 11.15 12.40
N ARG A 137 1.14 11.84 12.54
CA ARG A 137 1.21 13.10 13.29
C ARG A 137 0.45 14.20 12.55
N SER A 138 -0.51 14.82 13.22
CA SER A 138 -1.30 15.89 12.65
C SER A 138 -0.44 17.12 12.35
N LEU A 139 -0.59 17.71 11.16
CA LEU A 139 0.09 18.97 10.82
C LEU A 139 -0.31 20.14 11.73
N SER A 140 -1.47 20.04 12.40
CA SER A 140 -1.95 21.05 13.34
C SER A 140 -1.24 21.04 14.70
N SER A 141 -0.37 20.07 14.99
CA SER A 141 0.32 19.94 16.28
C SER A 141 1.52 20.89 16.43
N GLY A 142 1.70 21.84 15.52
CA GLY A 142 2.85 22.75 15.46
C GLY A 142 2.52 24.24 15.66
N PHE A 143 1.35 24.57 16.21
CA PHE A 143 1.00 25.93 16.63
C PHE A 143 0.87 26.01 18.14
#